data_AF-A0A7Y3KQW1-F1
#
_entry.id   AF-A0A7Y3KQW1-F1
#
_cell.length_a   1.000
_cell.length_b   1.000
_cell.length_c   1.000
_cell.angle_alpha   90.00
_cell.angle_beta   90.00
_cell.angle_gamma   90.00
#
_symmetry.space_group_name_H-M   'P 1'
#
loop_
_entity.id
_entity.type
_entity.pdbx_description
1 polymer ?
#
loop_
_entity_poly.entity_id
_entity_poly.type
_entity_poly.pdbx_seq_one_letter_code
_entity_poly.pdbx_strand_id
1 'polypeptide(L)'
;MQAGSLPFSIGMAQGTPITAIIAQMIAPAVFILACGNLLNVTMTRVVRAVDRARALFVEIHSLPSDGNNQRDAILSELRLYQARIDYLQRALSAYHLAIGLFVLASLAVALNALMRDALFWLPTALTVGGTLTVLVGAIGVFLETRVSTNAMKAEIARELGETGTSRS
;
A
#
# COMPACT_ATOMS: atom_id res chain seq x y z
N MET A 1 -44.12 -19.99 -42.78
CA MET A 1 -43.23 -18.81 -42.78
C MET A 1 -42.03 -19.15 -41.92
N GLN A 2 -40.85 -18.93 -42.49
CA GLN A 2 -39.54 -19.45 -42.12
C GLN A 2 -39.03 -18.80 -40.83
N ALA A 3 -38.86 -19.59 -39.77
CA ALA A 3 -38.09 -19.17 -38.60
C ALA A 3 -36.62 -19.13 -39.01
N GLY A 4 -36.06 -17.93 -39.12
CA GLY A 4 -34.65 -17.71 -39.42
C GLY A 4 -33.78 -18.36 -38.34
N SER A 5 -33.06 -19.42 -38.73
CA SER A 5 -31.96 -19.98 -37.97
C SER A 5 -30.83 -18.95 -37.88
N LEU A 6 -30.58 -18.39 -36.70
CA LEU A 6 -29.37 -17.60 -36.47
C LEU A 6 -28.15 -18.54 -36.50
N PRO A 7 -27.17 -18.32 -37.40
CA PRO A 7 -25.99 -19.17 -37.56
C PRO A 7 -24.84 -18.68 -36.66
N PHE A 8 -25.08 -18.56 -35.35
CA PHE A 8 -24.01 -18.20 -34.41
C PHE A 8 -24.06 -19.10 -33.19
N SER A 9 -23.66 -20.36 -33.43
CA SER A 9 -23.09 -21.17 -32.37
C SER A 9 -21.78 -20.50 -31.96
N ILE A 10 -21.83 -19.70 -30.89
CA ILE A 10 -20.63 -19.32 -30.15
C ILE A 10 -20.06 -20.64 -29.66
N GLY A 11 -19.12 -21.18 -30.43
CA GLY A 11 -18.22 -22.19 -29.96
C GLY A 11 -17.53 -21.58 -28.75
N MET A 12 -18.02 -21.91 -27.55
CA MET A 12 -17.21 -21.89 -26.35
C MET A 12 -15.94 -22.60 -26.75
N ALA A 13 -14.88 -21.83 -26.95
CA ALA A 13 -13.54 -22.37 -27.09
C ALA A 13 -13.31 -23.15 -25.80
N GLN A 14 -13.59 -24.45 -25.84
CA GLN A 14 -13.12 -25.40 -24.85
C GLN A 14 -11.61 -25.41 -25.05
N GLY A 15 -10.96 -24.37 -24.53
CA GLY A 15 -9.51 -24.30 -24.47
C GLY A 15 -9.05 -25.59 -23.82
N THR A 16 -7.93 -26.12 -24.29
CA THR A 16 -7.33 -27.30 -23.64
C THR A 16 -7.20 -27.00 -22.14
N PRO A 17 -7.32 -28.01 -21.26
CA PRO A 17 -7.34 -27.80 -19.80
C PRO A 17 -6.17 -26.95 -19.30
N ILE A 18 -5.03 -27.00 -20.00
CA ILE A 18 -3.84 -26.18 -19.76
C ILE A 18 -4.12 -24.67 -19.92
N THR A 19 -4.84 -24.26 -20.97
CA THR A 19 -5.17 -22.85 -21.21
C THR A 19 -6.04 -22.27 -20.09
N ALA A 20 -6.99 -23.07 -19.57
CA ALA A 20 -7.84 -22.65 -18.45
C ALA A 20 -7.04 -22.44 -17.16
N ILE A 21 -6.08 -23.32 -16.87
CA ILE A 21 -5.20 -23.20 -15.70
C ILE A 21 -4.33 -21.95 -15.81
N ILE A 22 -3.69 -21.73 -16.96
CA ILE A 22 -2.87 -20.54 -17.19
C ILE A 22 -3.71 -19.26 -17.03
N ALA A 23 -4.94 -19.24 -17.57
CA ALA A 23 -5.85 -18.11 -17.41
C ALA A 23 -6.20 -17.82 -15.94
N GLN A 24 -6.40 -18.86 -15.13
CA GLN A 24 -6.65 -18.70 -13.68
C GLN A 24 -5.43 -18.13 -12.94
N MET A 25 -4.20 -18.39 -13.41
CA MET A 25 -2.98 -17.82 -12.84
C MET A 25 -2.77 -16.32 -13.17
N ILE A 26 -3.49 -15.78 -14.16
CA ILE A 26 -3.40 -14.36 -14.53
C ILE A 26 -3.91 -13.47 -13.38
N ALA A 27 -5.02 -13.85 -12.72
CA ALA A 27 -5.60 -13.05 -11.65
C ALA A 27 -4.61 -12.77 -10.49
N PRO A 28 -4.02 -13.78 -9.83
CA PRO A 28 -3.02 -13.53 -8.80
C PRO A 28 -1.76 -12.82 -9.34
N ALA A 29 -1.35 -13.06 -10.59
CA ALA A 29 -0.22 -12.35 -11.20
C ALA A 29 -0.46 -10.83 -11.33
N VAL A 30 -1.66 -10.42 -11.76
CA VAL A 30 -2.03 -9.00 -11.85
C VAL A 30 -2.09 -8.35 -10.47
N PHE A 31 -2.59 -9.06 -9.45
CA PHE A 31 -2.57 -8.57 -8.07
C PHE A 31 -1.14 -8.38 -7.54
N ILE A 32 -0.22 -9.30 -7.83
CA ILE A 32 1.21 -9.16 -7.47
C ILE A 32 1.79 -7.91 -8.13
N LEU A 33 1.52 -7.69 -9.42
CA LEU A 33 2.02 -6.51 -10.14
C LEU A 33 1.49 -5.21 -9.53
N ALA A 34 0.19 -5.15 -9.23
CA ALA A 34 -0.43 -4.01 -8.56
C ALA A 34 0.20 -3.75 -7.18
N CYS A 35 0.42 -4.79 -6.38
CA CYS A 35 1.10 -4.70 -5.09
C CYS A 35 2.54 -4.23 -5.22
N GLY A 36 3.28 -4.73 -6.21
CA GLY A 36 4.65 -4.29 -6.50
C GLY A 36 4.72 -2.79 -6.83
N ASN A 37 3.74 -2.28 -7.59
CA ASN A 37 3.67 -0.85 -7.89
C ASN A 37 3.38 -0.01 -6.64
N LEU A 38 2.43 -0.44 -5.80
CA LEU A 38 2.12 0.22 -4.53
C LEU A 38 3.31 0.20 -3.57
N LEU A 39 4.04 -0.92 -3.50
CA LEU A 39 5.25 -1.07 -2.70
C LEU A 39 6.32 -0.05 -3.14
N ASN A 40 6.59 0.06 -4.45
CA ASN A 40 7.55 1.03 -4.99
C ASN A 40 7.16 2.48 -4.70
N VAL A 41 5.88 2.82 -4.86
CA VAL A 41 5.37 4.15 -4.51
C VAL A 41 5.58 4.44 -3.03
N THR A 42 5.32 3.45 -2.17
CA THR A 42 5.47 3.58 -0.71
C THR A 42 6.93 3.69 -0.29
N MET A 43 7.82 2.87 -0.87
CA MET A 43 9.27 2.96 -0.66
C MET A 43 9.81 4.34 -0.98
N THR A 44 9.39 4.92 -2.11
CA THR A 44 9.82 6.26 -2.51
C THR A 44 9.34 7.33 -1.52
N ARG A 45 8.16 7.15 -0.91
CA ARG A 45 7.66 8.03 0.16
C ARG A 45 8.48 7.91 1.45
N VAL A 46 8.91 6.69 1.82
CA VAL A 46 9.80 6.45 2.98
C VAL A 46 11.12 7.17 2.79
N VAL A 47 11.78 6.96 1.65
CA VAL A 47 13.10 7.57 1.35
C VAL A 47 13.02 9.09 1.48
N ARG A 48 12.00 9.72 0.88
CA ARG A 48 11.79 11.16 0.98
C ARG A 48 11.50 11.64 2.41
N ALA A 49 10.84 10.84 3.24
CA ALA A 49 10.59 11.18 4.64
C ALA A 49 11.87 11.08 5.48
N VAL A 50 12.70 10.05 5.23
CA VAL A 50 14.01 9.87 5.87
C VAL A 50 14.98 10.99 5.45
N ASP A 51 15.03 11.33 4.17
CA ASP A 51 15.90 12.41 3.67
C ASP A 51 15.56 13.75 4.32
N ARG A 52 14.27 14.06 4.49
CA ARG A 52 13.82 15.26 5.22
C ARG A 52 14.18 15.22 6.70
N ALA A 53 13.97 14.09 7.38
CA ALA A 53 14.39 13.95 8.77
C ALA A 53 15.90 14.15 8.93
N ARG A 54 16.69 13.65 7.97
CA ARG A 54 18.14 13.83 7.94
C ARG A 54 18.53 15.31 7.74
N ALA A 55 17.83 16.03 6.87
CA ALA A 55 18.04 17.46 6.68
C ALA A 55 17.77 18.27 7.97
N LEU A 56 16.63 18.00 8.65
CA LEU A 56 16.30 18.61 9.94
C LEU A 56 17.34 18.29 11.03
N PHE A 57 17.90 17.07 11.02
CA PHE A 57 18.95 16.68 11.95
C PHE A 57 20.28 17.42 11.71
N VAL A 58 20.60 17.76 10.45
CA VAL A 58 21.75 18.61 10.13
C VAL A 58 21.50 20.04 10.60
N GLU A 59 20.29 20.56 10.39
CA GLU A 59 19.89 21.90 10.80
C GLU A 59 19.98 22.08 12.33
N ILE A 60 19.48 21.12 13.12
CA ILE A 60 19.54 21.20 14.58
C ILE A 60 20.97 21.14 15.15
N HIS A 61 21.90 20.49 14.45
CA HIS A 61 23.31 20.43 14.83
C HIS A 61 24.07 21.72 14.51
N SER A 62 23.54 22.53 13.58
CA SER A 62 24.11 23.83 13.22
C SER A 62 23.69 24.97 14.17
N LEU A 63 22.71 24.72 15.05
CA LEU A 63 22.16 25.69 16.00
C LEU A 63 22.88 25.60 17.37
N PRO A 64 23.19 26.74 18.03
CA PRO A 64 23.75 26.78 19.37
C PRO A 64 22.86 26.05 20.40
N SER A 65 23.47 25.39 21.38
CA SER A 65 22.76 24.53 22.34
C SER A 65 21.87 25.26 23.35
N ASP A 66 22.05 26.58 23.54
CA ASP A 66 21.38 27.32 24.61
C ASP A 66 20.11 28.03 24.14
N GLY A 67 18.96 27.57 24.65
CA GLY A 67 17.77 28.38 24.87
C GLY A 67 17.03 28.92 23.64
N ASN A 68 17.22 28.35 22.45
CA ASN A 68 16.55 28.83 21.24
C ASN A 68 15.22 28.10 21.01
N ASN A 69 14.10 28.84 21.04
CA ASN A 69 12.75 28.35 20.64
C ASN A 69 12.74 27.66 19.26
N GLN A 70 13.66 28.03 18.37
CA GLN A 70 13.83 27.43 17.05
C GLN A 70 14.30 25.96 17.11
N ARG A 71 15.06 25.59 18.16
CA ARG A 71 15.56 24.22 18.35
C ARG A 71 14.44 23.28 18.79
N ASP A 72 13.54 23.77 19.65
CA ASP A 72 12.34 23.04 20.08
C ASP A 72 11.33 22.85 18.94
N ALA A 73 11.19 23.84 18.06
CA ALA A 73 10.37 23.73 16.85
C ALA A 73 10.92 22.66 15.87
N ILE A 74 12.23 22.59 15.67
CA ILE A 74 12.84 21.55 14.82
C ILE A 74 12.68 20.15 15.46
N LEU A 75 12.78 20.04 16.80
CA LEU A 75 12.55 18.79 17.52
C LEU A 75 11.10 18.29 17.40
N SER A 76 10.11 19.18 17.44
CA SER A 76 8.70 18.80 17.27
C SER A 76 8.43 18.32 15.84
N GLU A 77 9.01 18.98 14.83
CA GLU A 77 8.91 18.56 13.44
C GLU A 77 9.58 17.19 13.20
N LEU A 78 10.74 16.95 13.81
CA LEU A 78 11.46 15.68 13.69
C LEU A 78 10.66 14.50 14.27
N ARG A 79 9.92 14.71 15.37
CA ARG A 79 9.04 13.69 15.97
C ARG A 79 7.88 13.32 15.03
N LEU A 80 7.35 14.29 14.29
CA LEU A 80 6.32 14.07 13.27
C LEU A 80 6.85 13.22 12.10
N TYR A 81 8.07 13.48 11.64
CA TYR A 81 8.71 12.65 10.60
C TYR A 81 9.03 11.24 11.10
N GLN A 82 9.44 11.08 12.35
CA GLN A 82 9.71 9.76 12.94
C GLN A 82 8.44 8.90 12.97
N ALA A 83 7.32 9.44 13.47
CA ALA A 83 6.04 8.74 13.46
C ALA A 83 5.62 8.33 12.04
N ARG A 84 5.79 9.25 11.07
CA ARG A 84 5.50 9.00 9.65
C ARG A 84 6.32 7.81 9.11
N ILE A 85 7.63 7.79 9.36
CA ILE A 85 8.49 6.69 8.89
C ILE A 85 8.03 5.33 9.44
N ASP A 86 7.65 5.25 10.72
CA ASP A 86 7.19 3.99 11.35
C ASP A 86 5.90 3.45 10.73
N TYR A 87 4.93 4.31 10.43
CA TYR A 87 3.69 3.89 9.78
C TYR A 87 3.92 3.42 8.34
N LEU A 88 4.75 4.13 7.56
CA LEU A 88 5.13 3.68 6.23
C LEU A 88 5.85 2.32 6.27
N GLN A 89 6.74 2.09 7.24
CA GLN A 89 7.41 0.79 7.40
C GLN A 89 6.42 -0.35 7.70
N ARG A 90 5.42 -0.10 8.56
CA ARG A 90 4.34 -1.09 8.82
C ARG A 90 3.50 -1.38 7.58
N ALA A 91 3.30 -0.39 6.70
CA ALA A 91 2.63 -0.63 5.44
C ALA A 91 3.46 -1.47 4.46
N LEU A 92 4.78 -1.23 4.40
CA LEU A 92 5.70 -2.03 3.58
C LEU A 92 5.68 -3.51 3.97
N SER A 93 5.60 -3.82 5.27
CA SER A 93 5.54 -5.21 5.74
C SER A 93 4.21 -5.88 5.37
N ALA A 94 3.09 -5.17 5.47
CA ALA A 94 1.80 -5.67 5.02
C ALA A 94 1.77 -5.96 3.50
N TYR A 95 2.36 -5.09 2.68
CA TYR A 95 2.47 -5.32 1.23
C TYR A 95 3.37 -6.51 0.89
N HIS A 96 4.47 -6.71 1.63
CA HIS A 96 5.30 -7.92 1.46
C HIS A 96 4.54 -9.21 1.79
N LEU A 97 3.76 -9.21 2.88
CA LEU A 97 2.94 -10.37 3.24
C LEU A 97 1.86 -10.67 2.18
N ALA A 98 1.22 -9.63 1.65
CA ALA A 98 0.23 -9.77 0.59
C ALA A 98 0.80 -10.37 -0.70
N ILE A 99 1.98 -9.89 -1.13
CA ILE A 99 2.68 -10.46 -2.29
C ILE A 99 2.94 -11.96 -2.06
N GLY A 100 3.41 -12.33 -0.85
CA GLY A 100 3.59 -13.74 -0.47
C GLY A 100 2.31 -14.57 -0.60
N LEU A 101 1.17 -14.06 -0.11
CA LEU A 101 -0.12 -14.76 -0.23
C LEU A 101 -0.58 -14.92 -1.68
N PHE A 102 -0.38 -13.93 -2.55
CA PHE A 102 -0.74 -14.07 -3.96
C PHE A 102 0.17 -15.02 -4.73
N VAL A 103 1.47 -15.08 -4.40
CA VAL A 103 2.38 -16.08 -4.94
C VAL A 103 1.94 -17.48 -4.53
N LEU A 104 1.61 -17.67 -3.24
CA LEU A 104 1.06 -18.93 -2.76
C LEU A 104 -0.29 -19.26 -3.41
N ALA A 105 -1.15 -18.27 -3.66
CA ALA A 105 -2.43 -18.48 -4.36
C ALA A 105 -2.21 -18.97 -5.79
N SER A 106 -1.27 -18.38 -6.52
CA SER A 106 -0.87 -18.82 -7.86
C SER A 106 -0.34 -20.25 -7.85
N LEU A 107 0.49 -20.60 -6.86
CA LEU A 107 0.98 -21.97 -6.67
C LEU A 107 -0.15 -22.94 -6.32
N ALA A 108 -1.11 -22.52 -5.50
CA ALA A 108 -2.28 -23.33 -5.15
C ALA A 108 -3.17 -23.64 -6.36
N VAL A 109 -3.35 -22.69 -7.29
CA VAL A 109 -4.03 -22.93 -8.58
C VAL A 109 -3.32 -24.03 -9.38
N ALA A 110 -1.99 -23.95 -9.50
CA ALA A 110 -1.20 -24.94 -10.22
C ALA A 110 -1.27 -26.33 -9.55
N LEU A 111 -1.20 -26.40 -8.22
CA LEU A 111 -1.31 -27.64 -7.46
C LEU A 111 -2.70 -28.28 -7.55
N ASN A 112 -3.76 -27.47 -7.48
CA ASN A 112 -5.13 -27.95 -7.63
C ASN A 112 -5.34 -28.62 -9.00
N ALA A 113 -4.75 -28.05 -10.06
CA ALA A 113 -4.79 -28.64 -11.40
C ALA A 113 -4.07 -29.99 -11.49
N LEU A 114 -2.93 -30.15 -10.80
CA LEU A 114 -2.19 -31.42 -10.73
C LEU A 114 -2.96 -32.49 -9.94
N MET A 115 -3.71 -32.09 -8.90
CA MET A 115 -4.46 -32.98 -8.01
C MET A 115 -5.90 -33.27 -8.47
N ARG A 116 -6.28 -32.90 -9.70
CA ARG A 116 -7.64 -33.11 -10.27
C ARG A 116 -8.75 -32.52 -9.40
N ASP A 117 -8.63 -31.25 -9.01
CA ASP A 117 -9.65 -30.47 -8.30
C ASP A 117 -9.97 -30.90 -6.85
N ALA A 118 -9.11 -31.70 -6.22
CA ALA A 118 -9.28 -32.10 -4.82
C ALA A 118 -9.21 -30.92 -3.81
N LEU A 119 -8.63 -29.77 -4.19
CA LEU A 119 -8.42 -28.60 -3.33
C LEU A 119 -9.00 -27.31 -3.93
N PHE A 120 -10.23 -27.36 -4.43
CA PHE A 120 -10.90 -26.21 -5.04
C PHE A 120 -11.02 -24.97 -4.12
N TRP A 121 -11.05 -25.16 -2.80
CA TRP A 121 -11.20 -24.05 -1.83
C TRP A 121 -9.89 -23.34 -1.50
N LEU A 122 -8.73 -24.01 -1.66
CA LEU A 122 -7.44 -23.52 -1.20
C LEU A 122 -6.97 -22.27 -1.99
N PRO A 123 -7.03 -22.22 -3.33
CA PRO A 123 -6.68 -21.03 -4.10
C PRO A 123 -7.56 -19.83 -3.72
N THR A 124 -8.87 -20.05 -3.59
CA THR A 124 -9.82 -19.00 -3.22
C THR A 124 -9.53 -18.43 -1.84
N ALA A 125 -9.27 -19.29 -0.84
CA ALA A 125 -8.94 -18.85 0.51
C ALA A 125 -7.66 -18.01 0.56
N LEU A 126 -6.62 -18.42 -0.17
CA LEU A 126 -5.36 -17.67 -0.26
C LEU A 126 -5.52 -16.35 -1.00
N THR A 127 -6.26 -16.30 -2.10
CA THR A 127 -6.53 -15.05 -2.81
C THR A 127 -7.31 -14.07 -1.92
N VAL A 128 -8.37 -14.53 -1.26
CA VAL A 128 -9.17 -13.70 -0.34
C VAL A 128 -8.31 -13.19 0.81
N GLY A 129 -7.51 -14.05 1.43
CA GLY A 129 -6.57 -13.65 2.49
C GLY A 129 -5.55 -12.61 2.01
N GLY A 130 -5.01 -12.79 0.79
CA GLY A 130 -4.06 -11.87 0.18
C GLY A 130 -4.68 -10.50 -0.05
N THR A 131 -5.86 -10.47 -0.66
CA THR A 131 -6.62 -9.24 -0.90
C THR A 131 -7.00 -8.51 0.40
N LEU A 132 -7.42 -9.24 1.45
CA LEU A 132 -7.67 -8.65 2.76
C LEU A 132 -6.41 -8.03 3.38
N THR A 133 -5.27 -8.72 3.26
CA THR A 133 -3.99 -8.22 3.77
C THR A 133 -3.56 -6.93 3.07
N VAL A 134 -3.72 -6.85 1.74
CA VAL A 134 -3.51 -5.61 0.97
C VAL A 134 -4.44 -4.51 1.48
N LEU A 135 -5.72 -4.82 1.66
CA LEU A 135 -6.73 -3.84 2.06
C LEU A 135 -6.39 -3.23 3.42
N VAL A 136 -6.02 -4.06 4.40
CA VAL A 136 -5.59 -3.61 5.72
C VAL A 136 -4.33 -2.73 5.63
N GLY A 137 -3.34 -3.13 4.84
CA GLY A 137 -2.13 -2.34 4.61
C GLY A 137 -2.41 -0.97 3.96
N ALA A 138 -3.27 -0.95 2.94
CA ALA A 138 -3.68 0.27 2.25
C ALA A 138 -4.48 1.23 3.16
N ILE A 139 -5.38 0.69 3.99
CA ILE A 139 -6.13 1.47 4.98
C ILE A 139 -5.17 2.08 6.01
N GLY A 140 -4.16 1.34 6.47
CA GLY A 140 -3.14 1.85 7.40
C GLY A 140 -2.43 3.10 6.87
N VAL A 141 -1.96 3.07 5.62
CA VAL A 141 -1.32 4.23 4.97
C VAL A 141 -2.31 5.39 4.80
N PHE A 142 -3.56 5.09 4.48
CA PHE A 142 -4.58 6.11 4.29
C PHE A 142 -4.91 6.85 5.60
N LEU A 143 -5.02 6.12 6.71
CA LEU A 143 -5.24 6.69 8.03
C LEU A 143 -4.06 7.53 8.51
N GLU A 144 -2.83 7.06 8.30
CA GLU A 144 -1.62 7.84 8.58
C GLU A 144 -1.61 9.18 7.82
N THR A 145 -1.94 9.13 6.52
CA THR A 145 -1.99 10.34 5.68
C THR A 145 -2.99 11.36 6.24
N ARG A 146 -4.16 10.89 6.70
CA ARG A 146 -5.21 11.72 7.32
C ARG A 146 -4.76 12.33 8.66
N VAL A 147 -4.15 11.52 9.53
CA VAL A 147 -3.68 11.97 10.84
C VAL A 147 -2.55 12.98 10.70
N SER A 148 -1.59 12.73 9.80
CA SER A 148 -0.48 13.65 9.51
C SER A 148 -0.97 14.99 8.93
N THR A 149 -1.98 14.99 8.04
CA THR A 149 -2.53 16.25 7.53
C THR A 149 -3.31 17.03 8.58
N ASN A 150 -4.05 16.36 9.47
CA ASN A 150 -4.79 17.04 10.53
C ASN A 150 -3.86 17.63 11.60
N ALA A 151 -2.76 16.94 11.95
CA ALA A 151 -1.74 17.47 12.85
C ALA A 151 -1.04 18.70 12.26
N MET A 152 -0.65 18.65 10.99
CA MET A 152 -0.06 19.79 10.28
C MET A 152 -1.02 20.99 10.20
N LYS A 153 -2.30 20.75 9.93
CA LYS A 153 -3.33 21.79 9.89
C LYS A 153 -3.55 22.44 11.26
N ALA A 154 -3.48 21.65 12.34
CA ALA A 154 -3.58 22.15 13.70
C ALA A 154 -2.38 23.04 14.07
N GLU A 155 -1.16 22.65 13.66
CA GLU A 155 0.05 23.45 13.88
C GLU A 155 0.00 24.78 13.10
N ILE A 156 -0.38 24.73 11.81
CA ILE A 156 -0.55 25.93 10.98
C ILE A 156 -1.63 26.87 11.55
N ALA A 157 -2.74 26.32 12.05
CA ALA A 157 -3.79 27.13 12.67
C ALA A 157 -3.31 27.80 13.97
N ARG A 158 -2.40 27.16 14.72
CA ARG A 158 -1.83 27.69 15.94
C ARG A 158 -0.84 28.83 15.66
N GLU A 159 0.04 28.70 14.66
CA GLU A 159 0.95 29.79 14.27
C GLU A 159 0.23 31.00 13.66
N LEU A 160 -0.85 30.76 12.89
CA LEU A 160 -1.70 31.85 12.37
C LEU A 160 -2.52 32.53 13.47
N GLY A 161 -2.82 31.83 14.58
CA GLY A 161 -3.47 32.41 15.76
C GLY A 161 -2.53 33.22 16.64
N GLU A 162 -1.28 32.78 16.79
CA GLU A 162 -0.25 33.51 17.57
C GLU A 162 0.22 34.80 16.86
N THR A 163 0.26 34.81 15.52
CA THR A 163 0.62 36.02 14.73
C THR A 163 -0.46 37.11 14.73
N GLY A 164 -1.71 36.80 15.10
CA GLY A 164 -2.80 37.77 15.24
C GLY A 164 -2.80 38.54 16.56
N THR A 165 -2.11 38.04 17.60
CA THR A 165 -2.21 38.58 18.97
C THR A 165 -1.01 39.47 19.37
N SER A 166 0.07 39.48 18.58
CA SER A 166 1.29 40.26 18.86
C SER A 166 1.32 41.65 18.17
N ARG A 167 0.17 42.14 17.69
CA ARG A 167 0.07 43.41 16.94
C ARG A 167 -0.95 44.43 17.47
N SER A 168 -1.51 44.22 18.66
CA SER A 168 -2.39 45.19 19.34
C SER A 168 -1.69 45.87 20.51
#